data_AF-A0A968LFU2-F1
#
_entry.id   AF-A0A968LFU2-F1
#
_cell.length_a   1.000
_cell.length_b   1.000
_cell.length_c   1.000
_cell.angle_alpha   90.00
_cell.angle_beta   90.00
_cell.angle_gamma   90.00
#
_symmetry.space_group_name_H-M   'P 1'
#
loop_
_entity.id
_entity.type
_entity.pdbx_description
1 polymer ?
#
loop_
_entity_poly.entity_id
_entity_poly.type
_entity_poly.pdbx_seq_one_letter_code
_entity_poly.pdbx_strand_id
1 'polypeptide(L)'
;MRVRPFVMRRRKEDVASELPPKTEQTIFVQFNRAQLGLYNRILKAAKDEIDLRVGEVGLEKSQMTILAALTRLRQVCTDPRLLNLPEGSAVPGSAKLDAFKELIGECIGSGRKVLVFSQFVEMQKLLAEALDEMQIEYLWLHGGTQNREELVARFQQRSGRRCS
;
A
#
# COMPACT_ATOMS: atom_id res chain seq x y z
N MET A 1 6.98 8.68 -39.74
CA MET A 1 7.49 7.38 -39.24
C MET A 1 6.74 7.05 -37.94
N ARG A 2 5.74 6.17 -37.99
CA ARG A 2 4.87 5.83 -36.85
C ARG A 2 5.40 4.56 -36.18
N VAL A 3 6.00 4.71 -35.00
CA VAL A 3 6.40 3.58 -34.15
C VAL A 3 5.12 2.92 -33.64
N ARG A 4 4.81 1.72 -34.14
CA ARG A 4 3.76 0.86 -33.59
C ARG A 4 4.23 0.37 -32.22
N PRO A 5 3.41 0.42 -31.15
CA PRO A 5 3.81 -0.16 -29.88
C PRO A 5 3.82 -1.69 -30.02
N PHE A 6 4.97 -2.31 -29.74
CA PHE A 6 5.08 -3.74 -29.51
C PHE A 6 4.33 -4.09 -28.21
N VAL A 7 3.00 -4.17 -28.28
CA VAL A 7 2.18 -4.69 -27.19
C VAL A 7 2.18 -6.21 -27.31
N MET A 8 3.08 -6.88 -26.57
CA MET A 8 3.03 -8.33 -26.43
C MET A 8 1.92 -8.68 -25.43
N ARG A 9 0.73 -9.00 -25.93
CA ARG A 9 -0.40 -9.49 -25.12
C ARG A 9 -0.45 -11.02 -25.26
N ARG A 10 0.13 -11.74 -24.30
CA ARG A 10 -0.12 -13.19 -24.13
C ARG A 10 -1.18 -13.37 -23.05
N ARG A 11 -2.20 -14.20 -23.28
CA ARG A 11 -3.13 -14.60 -22.21
C ARG A 11 -2.42 -15.63 -21.32
N LYS A 12 -2.80 -15.74 -20.05
CA LYS A 12 -2.29 -16.79 -19.13
C LYS A 12 -2.41 -18.20 -19.73
N GLU A 13 -3.44 -18.40 -20.54
CA GLU A 13 -3.77 -19.61 -21.31
C GLU A 13 -2.68 -19.99 -22.32
N ASP A 14 -1.92 -19.02 -22.85
CA ASP A 14 -0.96 -19.24 -23.93
C ASP A 14 0.46 -19.62 -23.45
N VAL A 15 0.72 -19.63 -22.13
CA VAL A 15 2.09 -19.70 -21.58
C VAL A 15 2.28 -20.70 -20.44
N ALA A 16 1.24 -21.11 -19.72
CA ALA A 16 1.43 -22.04 -18.60
C ALA A 16 0.18 -22.90 -18.36
N SER A 17 0.19 -24.11 -18.88
CA SER A 17 -0.82 -25.15 -18.66
C SER A 17 -0.86 -25.70 -17.22
N GLU A 18 0.09 -25.33 -16.35
CA GLU A 18 0.26 -25.90 -15.00
C GLU A 18 0.34 -24.84 -13.87
N LEU A 19 -0.11 -23.61 -14.08
CA LEU A 19 -0.20 -22.67 -12.96
C LEU A 19 -1.47 -22.93 -12.14
N PRO A 20 -1.36 -23.14 -10.81
CA PRO A 20 -2.55 -23.23 -9.96
C PRO A 20 -3.37 -21.93 -10.08
N PRO A 21 -4.69 -22.01 -9.92
CA PRO A 21 -5.55 -20.84 -10.01
C PRO A 21 -5.10 -19.77 -9.01
N LYS A 22 -5.18 -18.51 -9.43
CA LYS A 22 -4.92 -17.37 -8.53
C LYS A 22 -6.05 -17.31 -7.51
N THR A 23 -5.72 -17.44 -6.24
CA THR A 23 -6.66 -17.18 -5.14
C THR A 23 -6.58 -15.70 -4.75
N GLU A 24 -7.72 -15.03 -4.68
CA GLU A 24 -7.84 -13.65 -4.19
C GLU A 24 -8.68 -13.65 -2.90
N GLN A 25 -8.16 -13.02 -1.86
CA GLN A 25 -8.84 -12.91 -0.57
C GLN A 25 -8.83 -11.46 -0.12
N THR A 26 -10.00 -10.96 0.30
CA THR A 26 -10.12 -9.62 0.88
C THR A 26 -10.16 -9.74 2.39
N ILE A 27 -9.20 -9.11 3.06
CA ILE A 27 -9.12 -9.08 4.52
C ILE A 27 -9.71 -7.75 5.00
N PHE A 28 -10.81 -7.83 5.74
CA PHE A 28 -11.44 -6.66 6.33
C PHE A 28 -10.79 -6.34 7.67
N VAL A 29 -10.12 -5.18 7.74
CA VAL A 29 -9.45 -4.70 8.93
C VAL A 29 -10.29 -3.62 9.58
N GLN A 30 -10.66 -3.80 10.85
CA GLN A 30 -11.42 -2.82 11.61
C GLN A 30 -10.49 -1.76 12.22
N PHE A 31 -10.89 -0.49 12.15
CA PHE A 31 -10.13 0.56 12.81
C PHE A 31 -10.22 0.43 14.33
N ASN A 32 -9.10 0.73 15.00
CA ASN A 32 -9.15 1.00 16.43
C ASN A 32 -9.95 2.30 16.69
N ARG A 33 -10.43 2.48 17.93
CA ARG A 33 -11.29 3.60 18.31
C ARG A 33 -10.68 4.97 17.99
N ALA A 34 -9.37 5.12 18.20
CA ALA A 34 -8.67 6.39 18.00
C ALA A 34 -8.53 6.72 16.51
N GLN A 35 -8.17 5.74 15.67
CA GLN A 35 -8.08 5.87 14.22
C GLN A 35 -9.45 6.15 13.61
N LEU A 36 -10.51 5.46 14.04
CA LEU A 36 -11.88 5.72 13.60
C LEU A 36 -12.32 7.16 13.94
N GLY A 37 -11.98 7.63 15.15
CA GLY A 37 -12.24 9.01 15.55
C GLY A 37 -11.53 10.02 14.65
N LEU A 38 -10.27 9.78 14.31
CA LEU A 38 -9.51 10.63 13.38
C LEU A 38 -10.11 10.60 11.97
N TYR A 39 -10.44 9.41 11.45
CA TYR A 39 -11.11 9.24 10.15
C TYR A 39 -12.40 10.06 10.08
N ASN A 40 -13.26 9.97 11.09
CA ASN A 40 -14.54 10.69 11.11
C ASN A 40 -14.35 12.22 11.15
N ARG A 41 -13.35 12.72 11.88
CA ARG A 41 -13.02 14.16 11.88
C ARG A 41 -12.57 14.63 10.49
N ILE A 42 -11.69 13.88 9.84
CA ILE A 42 -11.20 14.19 8.49
C ILE A 42 -12.35 14.12 7.48
N LEU A 43 -13.22 13.12 7.58
CA LEU A 43 -14.38 12.98 6.71
C LEU A 43 -15.34 14.15 6.83
N LYS A 44 -15.61 14.59 8.07
CA LYS A 44 -16.47 15.76 8.29
C LYS A 44 -15.85 17.02 7.69
N ALA A 45 -14.59 17.32 8.04
CA ALA A 45 -13.89 18.49 7.52
C ALA A 45 -13.80 18.49 5.98
N ALA A 46 -13.54 17.33 5.38
CA ALA A 46 -13.49 17.17 3.93
C ALA A 46 -14.85 17.44 3.27
N LYS A 47 -15.96 16.99 3.86
CA LYS A 47 -17.31 17.28 3.35
C LYS A 47 -17.61 18.76 3.42
N ASP A 48 -17.39 19.38 4.57
CA ASP A 48 -17.64 20.81 4.77
C ASP A 48 -16.80 21.67 3.79
N GLU A 49 -15.54 21.31 3.57
CA GLU A 49 -14.64 21.96 2.60
C GLU A 49 -15.14 21.82 1.15
N ILE A 50 -15.58 20.62 0.77
CA ILE A 50 -16.10 20.35 -0.58
C ILE A 50 -17.40 21.11 -0.81
N ASP A 51 -18.34 21.08 0.14
CA ASP A 51 -19.65 21.70 0.01
C ASP A 51 -19.51 23.23 -0.16
N LEU A 52 -18.65 23.85 0.65
CA LEU A 52 -18.32 25.27 0.50
C LEU A 52 -17.73 25.56 -0.88
N ARG A 53 -16.72 24.78 -1.31
CA ARG A 53 -16.02 25.04 -2.56
C ARG A 53 -16.92 24.86 -3.79
N VAL A 54 -17.77 23.84 -3.78
CA VAL A 54 -18.75 23.58 -4.83
C VAL A 54 -19.77 24.73 -4.89
N GLY A 55 -20.20 25.26 -3.74
CA GLY A 55 -21.07 26.44 -3.68
C GLY A 55 -20.44 27.71 -4.28
N GLU A 56 -19.12 27.90 -4.12
CA GLU A 56 -18.40 29.09 -4.62
C GLU A 56 -18.06 29.04 -6.11
N VAL A 57 -17.51 27.91 -6.58
CA VAL A 57 -16.89 27.83 -7.92
C VAL A 57 -17.50 26.76 -8.83
N GLY A 58 -18.49 26.01 -8.34
CA GLY A 58 -19.10 24.90 -9.03
C GLY A 58 -18.27 23.61 -8.98
N LEU A 59 -18.90 22.49 -9.33
CA LEU A 59 -18.30 21.15 -9.23
C LEU A 59 -17.07 20.96 -10.11
N GLU A 60 -17.10 21.44 -11.36
CA GLU A 60 -15.99 21.25 -12.32
C GLU A 60 -14.68 21.87 -11.82
N LYS A 61 -14.76 23.04 -11.17
CA LYS A 61 -13.59 23.74 -10.62
C LYS A 61 -13.17 23.23 -9.24
N SER A 62 -13.92 22.28 -8.66
CA SER A 62 -13.69 21.73 -7.32
C SER A 62 -12.98 20.36 -7.33
N GLN A 63 -12.69 19.80 -8.51
CA GLN A 63 -12.12 18.45 -8.66
C GLN A 63 -10.82 18.25 -7.86
N MET A 64 -9.91 19.23 -7.87
CA MET A 64 -8.65 19.15 -7.14
C MET A 64 -8.88 19.05 -5.62
N THR A 65 -9.82 19.82 -5.09
CA THR A 65 -10.21 19.77 -3.66
C THR A 65 -10.76 18.39 -3.29
N ILE A 66 -11.63 17.83 -4.13
CA ILE A 66 -12.20 16.49 -3.95
C ILE A 66 -11.10 15.43 -3.97
N LEU A 67 -10.18 15.47 -4.94
CA LEU A 67 -9.07 14.52 -5.03
C LEU A 67 -8.13 14.63 -3.82
N ALA A 68 -7.85 15.84 -3.34
CA ALA A 68 -7.06 16.06 -2.13
C ALA A 68 -7.76 15.50 -0.88
N ALA A 69 -9.08 15.68 -0.76
CA ALA A 69 -9.89 15.09 0.31
C ALA A 69 -9.89 13.56 0.28
N LEU A 70 -10.13 12.96 -0.89
CA LEU A 70 -10.07 11.51 -1.07
C LEU A 70 -8.68 10.96 -0.76
N THR A 71 -7.63 11.68 -1.13
CA THR A 71 -6.24 11.29 -0.81
C THR A 71 -6.02 11.27 0.70
N ARG A 72 -6.43 12.32 1.43
CA ARG A 72 -6.37 12.38 2.90
C ARG A 72 -7.14 11.24 3.55
N LEU A 73 -8.35 10.94 3.07
CA LEU A 73 -9.15 9.81 3.55
C LEU A 73 -8.44 8.47 3.32
N ARG A 74 -7.82 8.27 2.17
CA ARG A 74 -7.05 7.06 1.87
C ARG A 74 -5.79 6.94 2.73
N GLN A 75 -5.12 8.05 3.03
CA GLN A 75 -3.96 8.08 3.92
C GLN A 75 -4.35 7.62 5.32
N VAL A 76 -5.38 8.20 5.94
CA VAL A 76 -5.81 7.81 7.30
C VAL A 76 -6.26 6.36 7.40
N CYS A 77 -6.88 5.81 6.35
CA CYS A 77 -7.21 4.38 6.27
C CYS A 77 -5.98 3.48 6.14
N THR A 78 -4.93 3.98 5.48
CA THR A 78 -3.69 3.22 5.24
C THR A 78 -2.81 3.20 6.48
N ASP A 79 -2.47 4.38 7.00
CA ASP A 79 -1.81 4.58 8.28
C ASP A 79 -1.93 6.07 8.66
N PRO A 80 -2.40 6.41 9.88
CA PRO A 80 -2.57 7.80 10.32
C PRO A 80 -1.32 8.68 10.21
N ARG A 81 -0.11 8.11 10.26
CA ARG A 81 1.16 8.85 10.13
C ARG A 81 1.44 9.36 8.73
N LEU A 82 0.69 8.90 7.72
CA LEU A 82 0.78 9.43 6.35
C LEU A 82 0.12 10.81 6.20
N LEU A 83 -0.62 11.25 7.21
CA LEU A 83 -1.15 12.59 7.24
C LEU A 83 -0.07 13.57 7.69
N ASN A 84 0.05 14.68 6.98
CA ASN A 84 0.87 15.82 7.39
C ASN A 84 0.18 16.58 8.53
N LEU A 85 0.10 15.96 9.71
CA LEU A 85 -0.45 16.59 10.91
C LEU A 85 0.56 17.58 11.51
N PRO A 86 0.09 18.65 12.19
CA PRO A 86 0.97 19.57 12.89
C PRO A 86 1.87 18.84 13.90
N GLU A 87 3.10 19.35 14.06
CA GLU A 87 4.04 18.82 15.07
C GLU A 87 3.40 18.77 16.46
N GLY A 88 3.67 17.69 17.20
CA GLY A 88 3.08 17.44 18.52
C GLY A 88 1.67 16.85 18.51
N SER A 89 1.07 16.63 17.33
CA SER A 89 -0.22 15.92 17.24
C SER A 89 -0.09 14.48 17.72
N ALA A 90 -1.00 14.04 18.58
CA ALA A 90 -1.12 12.63 18.94
C ALA A 90 -1.60 11.82 17.72
N VAL A 91 -0.72 10.97 17.17
CA VAL A 91 -1.04 10.11 16.03
C VAL A 91 -1.49 8.74 16.54
N PRO A 92 -2.71 8.28 16.22
CA PRO A 92 -3.18 6.97 16.64
C PRO A 92 -2.44 5.83 15.91
N GLY A 93 -2.47 4.64 16.50
CA GLY A 93 -1.96 3.42 15.86
C GLY A 93 -2.71 3.05 14.58
N SER A 94 -2.10 2.20 13.77
CA SER A 94 -2.59 1.82 12.44
C SER A 94 -3.07 0.38 12.41
N ALA A 95 -4.39 0.18 12.33
CA ALA A 95 -4.96 -1.16 12.29
C ALA A 95 -4.45 -2.00 11.10
N LYS A 96 -4.16 -1.35 9.96
CA LYS A 96 -3.62 -2.04 8.78
C LYS A 96 -2.17 -2.48 8.97
N LEU A 97 -1.37 -1.69 9.69
CA LEU A 97 0.00 -2.09 10.01
C LEU A 97 0.01 -3.24 11.02
N ASP A 98 -0.89 -3.20 12.01
CA ASP A 98 -1.04 -4.28 12.99
C ASP A 98 -1.41 -5.59 12.29
N ALA A 99 -2.44 -5.57 11.42
CA ALA A 99 -2.83 -6.71 10.61
C ALA A 99 -1.71 -7.18 9.67
N PHE A 100 -0.90 -6.27 9.13
CA PHE A 100 0.26 -6.63 8.32
C PHE A 100 1.30 -7.42 9.13
N LYS A 101 1.62 -6.97 10.35
CA LYS A 101 2.58 -7.64 11.24
C LYS A 101 2.13 -9.06 11.57
N GLU A 102 0.83 -9.27 11.80
CA GLU A 102 0.26 -10.61 12.02
C GLU A 102 0.39 -11.50 10.76
N LEU A 103 -0.09 -11.02 9.60
CA LEU A 103 -0.10 -11.79 8.36
C LEU A 103 1.31 -12.14 7.87
N ILE A 104 2.27 -11.22 8.00
CA ILE A 104 3.64 -11.48 7.55
C ILE A 104 4.32 -12.51 8.45
N GLY A 105 4.06 -12.48 9.76
CA GLY A 105 4.57 -13.47 10.70
C GLY A 105 4.15 -14.90 10.33
N GLU A 106 2.87 -15.09 10.01
CA GLU A 106 2.34 -16.38 9.55
C GLU A 106 2.96 -16.82 8.21
N CYS A 107 3.06 -15.90 7.25
CA CYS A 107 3.60 -16.21 5.92
C CYS A 107 5.07 -16.62 5.96
N ILE A 108 5.89 -15.89 6.73
CA ILE A 108 7.31 -16.18 6.85
C ILE A 108 7.55 -17.46 7.66
N GLY A 109 6.77 -17.71 8.72
CA GLY A 109 6.82 -18.96 9.48
C GLY A 109 6.54 -20.21 8.65
N SER A 110 5.77 -20.07 7.56
CA SER A 110 5.51 -21.15 6.59
C SER A 110 6.51 -21.23 5.43
N GLY A 111 7.60 -20.45 5.47
CA GLY A 111 8.68 -20.46 4.47
C GLY A 111 8.28 -19.88 3.11
N ARG A 112 7.24 -19.05 3.04
CA ARG A 112 6.74 -18.45 1.80
C ARG A 112 7.43 -17.12 1.51
N LYS A 113 7.75 -16.87 0.23
CA LYS A 113 8.13 -15.52 -0.23
C LYS A 113 6.88 -14.67 -0.41
N VAL A 114 6.93 -13.42 0.05
CA VAL A 114 5.78 -12.49 0.01
C VAL A 114 6.17 -11.24 -0.77
N LEU A 115 5.24 -10.74 -1.59
CA LEU A 115 5.35 -9.43 -2.26
C LEU A 115 4.30 -8.50 -1.68
N VAL A 116 4.76 -7.33 -1.21
CA VAL A 116 3.90 -6.32 -0.58
C VAL A 116 3.89 -5.07 -1.45
N PHE A 117 2.69 -4.60 -1.78
CA PHE A 117 2.50 -3.41 -2.61
C PHE A 117 1.74 -2.33 -1.83
N SER A 118 2.16 -1.08 -2.02
CA SER A 118 1.48 0.10 -1.51
C SER A 118 1.58 1.22 -2.54
N GLN A 119 0.56 2.07 -2.61
CA GLN A 119 0.58 3.27 -3.45
C GLN A 119 1.29 4.45 -2.79
N PHE A 120 1.51 4.38 -1.47
CA PHE A 120 2.22 5.41 -0.69
C PHE A 120 3.62 4.89 -0.33
N VAL A 121 4.66 5.61 -0.71
CA VAL A 121 6.05 5.27 -0.40
C VAL A 121 6.31 5.38 1.10
N GLU A 122 5.68 6.35 1.76
CA GLU A 122 5.70 6.55 3.20
C GLU A 122 5.17 5.31 3.94
N MET A 123 4.10 4.69 3.44
CA MET A 123 3.64 3.40 4.00
C MET A 123 4.70 2.31 3.83
N GLN A 124 5.41 2.26 2.70
CA GLN A 124 6.47 1.27 2.52
C GLN A 124 7.61 1.44 3.52
N LYS A 125 7.94 2.69 3.89
CA LYS A 125 8.92 2.98 4.95
C LYS A 125 8.45 2.45 6.31
N LEU A 126 7.18 2.69 6.66
CA LEU A 126 6.61 2.17 7.92
C LEU A 126 6.55 0.64 7.94
N LEU A 127 6.28 0.01 6.80
CA LEU A 127 6.34 -1.46 6.66
C LEU A 127 7.78 -1.97 6.81
N ALA A 128 8.76 -1.28 6.24
CA ALA A 128 10.18 -1.61 6.36
C ALA A 128 10.64 -1.53 7.83
N GLU A 129 10.31 -0.44 8.54
CA GLU A 129 10.58 -0.28 9.97
C GLU A 129 9.95 -1.43 10.80
N ALA A 130 8.71 -1.80 10.50
CA ALA A 130 8.04 -2.92 11.15
C ALA A 130 8.74 -4.27 10.89
N LEU A 131 9.28 -4.48 9.69
CA LEU A 131 10.04 -5.70 9.36
C LEU A 131 11.41 -5.71 10.06
N ASP A 132 12.07 -4.56 10.17
CA ASP A 132 13.31 -4.40 10.93
C ASP A 132 13.08 -4.72 12.42
N GLU A 133 12.02 -4.21 13.04
CA GLU A 133 11.61 -4.54 14.42
C GLU A 133 11.39 -6.05 14.62
N MET A 134 10.81 -6.71 13.61
CA MET A 134 10.53 -8.16 13.64
C MET A 134 11.74 -9.01 13.22
N GLN A 135 12.86 -8.39 12.85
CA GLN A 135 14.07 -9.06 12.36
C GLN A 135 13.79 -9.94 11.12
N ILE A 136 12.92 -9.46 10.22
CA ILE A 136 12.58 -10.14 8.97
C ILE A 136 13.39 -9.49 7.83
N GLU A 137 14.19 -10.28 7.12
CA GLU A 137 14.89 -9.80 5.92
C GLU A 137 13.90 -9.44 4.80
N TYR A 138 14.12 -8.29 4.17
CA TYR A 138 13.32 -7.84 3.03
C TYR A 138 14.18 -7.16 1.95
N LEU A 139 13.59 -7.02 0.77
CA LEU A 139 14.10 -6.22 -0.32
C LEU A 139 13.09 -5.11 -0.60
N TRP A 140 13.56 -3.88 -0.75
CA TRP A 140 12.70 -2.73 -0.99
C TRP A 140 12.93 -2.13 -2.37
N LEU A 141 11.84 -1.99 -3.13
CA LEU A 141 11.82 -1.50 -4.50
C LEU A 141 10.78 -0.38 -4.61
N HIS A 142 11.22 0.80 -5.07
CA HIS A 142 10.37 1.97 -5.29
C HIS A 142 10.73 2.68 -6.61
N GLY A 143 9.97 3.70 -6.99
CA GLY A 143 10.15 4.38 -8.29
C GLY A 143 11.49 5.12 -8.47
N GLY A 144 12.24 5.32 -7.39
CA GLY A 144 13.58 5.93 -7.42
C GLY A 144 14.73 4.92 -7.38
N THR A 145 14.44 3.61 -7.34
CA THR A 145 15.45 2.57 -7.26
C THR A 145 16.19 2.41 -8.60
N GLN A 146 17.50 2.67 -8.60
CA GLN A 146 18.35 2.55 -9.79
C GLN A 146 18.66 1.08 -10.15
N ASN A 147 19.02 0.24 -9.16
CA ASN A 147 19.45 -1.14 -9.39
C ASN A 147 18.29 -2.15 -9.33
N ARG A 148 17.24 -1.88 -10.10
CA ARG A 148 16.00 -2.67 -10.05
C ARG A 148 16.23 -4.16 -10.41
N GLU A 149 17.00 -4.42 -11.46
CA GLU A 149 17.25 -5.78 -11.96
C GLU A 149 17.97 -6.65 -10.94
N GLU A 150 18.94 -6.08 -10.23
CA GLU A 150 19.69 -6.77 -9.19
C GLU A 150 18.77 -7.20 -8.03
N LEU A 151 17.90 -6.32 -7.55
CA LEU A 151 16.94 -6.65 -6.49
C LEU A 151 15.97 -7.74 -6.92
N VAL A 152 15.50 -7.68 -8.17
CA VAL A 152 14.63 -8.72 -8.74
C VAL A 152 15.38 -10.05 -8.82
N ALA A 153 16.63 -10.04 -9.27
CA ALA A 153 17.46 -11.23 -9.32
C ALA A 153 17.69 -11.82 -7.92
N ARG A 154 18.01 -11.00 -6.91
CA ARG A 154 18.15 -11.43 -5.51
C ARG A 154 16.84 -12.04 -4.96
N PHE A 155 15.69 -11.45 -5.29
CA PHE A 155 14.40 -12.01 -4.90
C PHE A 155 14.09 -13.36 -5.58
N GLN A 156 14.50 -13.53 -6.84
CA GLN A 156 14.29 -14.76 -7.61
C GLN A 156 15.27 -15.87 -7.26
N GLN A 157 16.52 -15.51 -6.91
CA GLN A 157 17.52 -16.47 -6.44
C GLN A 157 16.98 -17.19 -5.20
N ARG A 158 17.00 -18.52 -5.26
CA ARG A 158 16.46 -19.40 -4.23
C ARG A 158 17.56 -19.62 -3.20
N SER A 159 17.34 -19.18 -1.97
CA SER A 159 17.94 -19.87 -0.83
C SER A 159 17.37 -21.30 -0.82
N GLY A 160 18.13 -22.23 -1.39
CA GLY A 160 17.94 -23.63 -1.13
C GLY A 160 18.37 -23.91 0.31
N ARG A 161 17.40 -24.19 1.19
CA ARG A 161 17.59 -25.27 2.16
C ARG A 161 16.62 -26.38 1.80
N ARG A 162 17.07 -27.31 0.97
CA ARG A 162 16.62 -28.69 1.11
C ARG A 162 17.27 -29.15 2.41
N CYS A 163 16.47 -29.41 3.44
CA CYS A 163 16.94 -30.23 4.54
C CYS A 163 17.44 -31.56 3.94
N SER A 164 18.72 -31.83 4.10
CA SER A 164 19.26 -33.19 4.18
C SER A 164 19.17 -33.65 5.62
#